data_AF-A0A969GXL7-F1
#
_entry.id   AF-A0A969GXL7-F1
#
_cell.length_a   1.000
_cell.length_b   1.000
_cell.length_c   1.000
_cell.angle_alpha   90.00
_cell.angle_beta   90.00
_cell.angle_gamma   90.00
#
_symmetry.space_group_name_H-M   'P 1'
#
loop_
_entity.id
_entity.type
_entity.pdbx_description
1 polymer ?
#
loop_
_entity_poly.entity_id
_entity_poly.type
_entity_poly.pdbx_seq_one_letter_code
_entity_poly.pdbx_strand_id
1 'polypeptide(L)'
;MSHLHSLLNQKKWQDADLETHRLLLKVSQRDHLYQLDVQTLEQIPDDILKTLDDLWSQSSEGKFGFSVQNQIYRKCLEKSGALNYSLLGEKLGWKTKEGWQVHQIPSRLSQGHFPKPPRWFNRENTIKGCFVPPLVVSLLLFVLFLILEQSSIVLGLVLLAGLLVSLLSFIIHTSNYLEGLEWMNCLVAKLEGDRQLNN
;
A
#
# COMPACT_ATOMS: atom_id res chain seq x y z
N MET A 1 11.51 19.15 -9.63
CA MET A 1 11.86 18.15 -10.66
C MET A 1 13.36 18.03 -10.90
N SER A 2 14.16 19.12 -10.96
CA SER A 2 15.62 19.03 -11.20
C SER A 2 16.39 18.16 -10.18
N HIS A 3 16.04 18.23 -8.89
CA HIS A 3 16.67 17.40 -7.87
C HIS A 3 16.41 15.90 -8.08
N LEU A 4 15.14 15.52 -8.33
CA LEU A 4 14.76 14.15 -8.66
C LEU A 4 15.54 13.63 -9.88
N HIS A 5 15.59 14.41 -10.95
CA HIS A 5 16.32 14.03 -12.17
C HIS A 5 17.81 13.77 -11.88
N SER A 6 18.45 14.61 -11.04
CA SER A 6 19.83 14.39 -10.61
C SER A 6 20.01 13.09 -9.80
N LEU A 7 19.10 12.79 -8.89
CA LEU A 7 19.15 11.55 -8.08
C LEU A 7 18.98 10.31 -8.95
N LEU A 8 18.03 10.36 -9.89
CA LEU A 8 17.78 9.29 -10.85
C LEU A 8 18.99 9.03 -11.76
N ASN A 9 19.60 10.08 -12.30
CA ASN A 9 20.81 9.95 -13.14
C ASN A 9 22.02 9.38 -12.37
N GLN A 10 22.10 9.67 -11.07
CA GLN A 10 23.11 9.09 -10.17
C GLN A 10 22.74 7.67 -9.69
N LYS A 11 21.61 7.11 -10.13
CA LYS A 11 21.08 5.81 -9.70
C LYS A 11 20.87 5.71 -8.18
N LYS A 12 20.64 6.85 -7.53
CA LYS A 12 20.30 6.94 -6.10
C LYS A 12 18.81 6.65 -5.89
N TRP A 13 18.42 5.40 -6.13
CA TRP A 13 17.01 5.01 -6.24
C TRP A 13 16.19 5.31 -4.99
N GLN A 14 16.74 5.12 -3.79
CA GLN A 14 16.01 5.42 -2.56
C GLN A 14 15.78 6.91 -2.36
N ASP A 15 16.81 7.72 -2.60
CA ASP A 15 16.70 9.17 -2.47
C ASP A 15 15.72 9.70 -3.52
N ALA A 16 15.77 9.17 -4.74
CA ALA A 16 14.82 9.49 -5.80
C ALA A 16 13.38 9.09 -5.44
N ASP A 17 13.19 7.94 -4.79
CA ASP A 17 11.89 7.48 -4.30
C ASP A 17 11.32 8.41 -3.22
N LEU A 18 12.16 8.83 -2.27
CA LEU A 18 11.80 9.81 -1.24
C LEU A 18 11.45 11.18 -1.85
N GLU A 19 12.25 11.65 -2.79
CA GLU A 19 11.99 12.91 -3.50
C GLU A 19 10.72 12.84 -4.34
N THR A 20 10.44 11.68 -4.97
CA THR A 20 9.18 11.45 -5.71
C THR A 20 7.98 11.60 -4.77
N HIS A 21 8.01 10.98 -3.59
CA HIS A 21 6.96 11.13 -2.58
C HIS A 21 6.80 12.60 -2.13
N ARG A 22 7.91 13.29 -1.87
CA ARG A 22 7.90 14.71 -1.47
C ARG A 22 7.26 15.60 -2.54
N LEU A 23 7.53 15.32 -3.82
CA LEU A 23 6.95 16.06 -4.94
C LEU A 23 5.45 15.81 -5.07
N LEU A 24 5.00 14.56 -4.94
CA LEU A 24 3.57 14.22 -4.98
C LEU A 24 2.79 14.95 -3.87
N LEU A 25 3.32 14.99 -2.64
CA LEU A 25 2.73 15.71 -1.51
C LEU A 25 2.70 17.23 -1.72
N LYS A 26 3.79 17.78 -2.23
CA LYS A 26 3.87 19.22 -2.52
C LYS A 26 2.82 19.64 -3.55
N VAL A 27 2.61 18.82 -4.59
CA VAL A 27 1.63 19.09 -5.64
C VAL A 27 0.21 18.97 -5.14
N SER A 28 -0.05 18.05 -4.21
CA SER A 28 -1.37 17.90 -3.58
C SER A 28 -1.63 18.86 -2.41
N GLN A 29 -0.72 19.83 -2.16
CA GLN A 29 -0.82 20.80 -1.06
C GLN A 29 -0.99 20.13 0.32
N ARG A 30 -0.35 18.97 0.52
CA ARG A 30 -0.33 18.22 1.78
C ARG A 30 1.06 18.32 2.42
N ASP A 31 1.09 18.61 3.72
CA ASP A 31 2.35 18.78 4.47
C ASP A 31 2.82 17.50 5.18
N HIS A 32 1.98 16.46 5.23
CA HIS A 32 2.28 15.24 5.97
C HIS A 32 2.63 14.06 5.05
N LEU A 33 3.78 13.43 5.30
CA LEU A 33 4.32 12.27 4.55
C LEU A 33 3.38 11.04 4.47
N TYR A 34 2.30 11.02 5.23
CA TYR A 34 1.35 9.92 5.31
C TYR A 34 0.02 10.20 4.55
N GLN A 35 -0.14 11.37 3.95
CA GLN A 35 -1.40 11.81 3.33
C GLN A 35 -1.50 11.55 1.82
N LEU A 36 -0.72 10.62 1.24
CA LEU A 36 -0.92 10.22 -0.16
C LEU A 36 -2.05 9.20 -0.30
N ASP A 37 -3.22 9.46 0.29
CA ASP A 37 -4.43 8.64 0.14
C ASP A 37 -5.05 8.77 -1.27
N VAL A 38 -6.15 8.07 -1.51
CA VAL A 38 -6.84 8.07 -2.81
C VAL A 38 -7.31 9.46 -3.20
N GLN A 39 -7.93 10.19 -2.27
CA GLN A 39 -8.42 11.55 -2.50
C GLN A 39 -7.30 12.51 -2.89
N THR A 40 -6.15 12.35 -2.24
CA THR A 40 -4.96 13.14 -2.54
C THR A 40 -4.40 12.78 -3.90
N LEU A 41 -4.38 11.49 -4.27
CA LEU A 41 -3.94 11.04 -5.59
C LEU A 41 -4.84 11.57 -6.71
N GLU A 42 -6.16 11.62 -6.50
CA GLU A 42 -7.12 12.19 -7.47
C GLU A 42 -6.81 13.66 -7.78
N GLN A 43 -6.38 14.42 -6.78
CA GLN A 43 -6.03 15.85 -6.90
C GLN A 43 -4.71 16.09 -7.63
N ILE A 44 -3.85 15.07 -7.78
CA ILE A 44 -2.58 15.22 -8.49
C ILE A 44 -2.85 15.36 -9.99
N PRO A 45 -2.35 16.39 -10.68
CA PRO A 45 -2.51 16.51 -12.13
C PRO A 45 -1.88 15.33 -12.88
N ASP A 46 -2.54 14.82 -13.91
CA ASP A 46 -2.08 13.64 -14.66
C ASP A 46 -0.71 13.89 -15.32
N ASP A 47 -0.46 15.12 -15.80
CA ASP A 47 0.82 15.51 -16.39
C ASP A 47 1.99 15.41 -15.42
N ILE A 48 1.74 15.63 -14.12
CA ILE A 48 2.75 15.46 -13.08
C ILE A 48 3.07 13.97 -12.92
N LEU A 49 2.05 13.10 -12.89
CA LEU A 49 2.26 11.65 -12.79
C LEU A 49 2.99 11.11 -14.01
N LYS A 50 2.62 11.55 -15.22
CA LYS A 50 3.31 11.18 -16.47
C LYS A 50 4.76 11.66 -16.47
N THR A 51 5.02 12.90 -16.07
CA THR A 51 6.38 13.44 -15.98
C THR A 51 7.24 12.62 -15.01
N LEU A 52 6.69 12.23 -13.86
CA LEU A 52 7.39 11.37 -12.90
C LEU A 52 7.65 9.98 -13.50
N ASP A 53 6.66 9.38 -14.15
CA ASP A 53 6.79 8.08 -14.80
C ASP A 53 7.87 8.09 -15.89
N ASP A 54 7.89 9.11 -16.74
CA ASP A 54 8.88 9.30 -17.80
C ASP A 54 10.29 9.43 -17.24
N LEU A 55 10.47 10.23 -16.18
CA LEU A 55 11.76 10.38 -15.51
C LEU A 55 12.27 9.04 -14.97
N TRP A 56 11.40 8.28 -14.30
CA TRP A 56 11.74 6.96 -13.79
C TRP A 56 12.07 5.97 -14.91
N SER A 57 11.26 5.94 -15.96
CA SER A 57 11.44 5.05 -17.11
C SER A 57 12.75 5.35 -17.84
N GLN A 58 13.02 6.62 -18.19
CA GLN A 58 14.21 7.03 -18.92
C GLN A 58 15.50 6.73 -18.14
N SER A 59 15.56 7.12 -16.86
CA SER A 59 16.77 6.92 -16.06
C SER A 59 17.02 5.46 -15.67
N SER A 60 16.02 4.58 -15.80
CA SER A 60 16.10 3.16 -15.45
C SER A 60 16.08 2.22 -16.65
N GLU A 61 16.17 2.75 -17.88
CA GLU A 61 16.09 1.96 -19.12
C GLU A 61 14.78 1.15 -19.19
N GLY A 62 13.66 1.77 -18.80
CA GLY A 62 12.33 1.15 -18.79
C GLY A 62 12.10 0.13 -17.67
N LYS A 63 13.00 0.07 -16.67
CA LYS A 63 12.92 -0.91 -15.58
C LYS A 63 11.98 -0.47 -14.45
N PHE A 64 11.86 0.83 -14.20
CA PHE A 64 11.08 1.44 -13.13
C PHE A 64 10.07 2.44 -13.68
N GLY A 65 9.05 2.76 -12.88
CA GLY A 65 7.95 3.62 -13.27
C GLY A 65 6.59 3.04 -12.86
N PHE A 66 5.62 3.92 -12.72
CA PHE A 66 4.22 3.57 -12.47
C PHE A 66 3.60 2.82 -13.65
N SER A 67 3.97 3.14 -14.89
CA SER A 67 3.50 2.40 -16.08
C SER A 67 4.00 0.96 -16.09
N VAL A 68 5.24 0.74 -15.67
CA VAL A 68 5.83 -0.60 -15.52
C VAL A 68 5.10 -1.39 -14.43
N GLN A 69 4.79 -0.75 -13.30
CA GLN A 69 3.97 -1.35 -12.25
C GLN A 69 2.57 -1.72 -12.74
N ASN A 70 1.93 -0.85 -13.52
CA ASN A 70 0.62 -1.10 -14.10
C ASN A 70 0.64 -2.31 -15.06
N GLN A 71 1.68 -2.46 -15.89
CA GLN A 71 1.82 -3.65 -16.74
C GLN A 71 1.92 -4.95 -15.92
N ILE A 72 2.66 -4.91 -14.80
CA ILE A 72 2.80 -6.07 -13.91
C ILE A 72 1.47 -6.35 -13.18
N TYR A 73 0.78 -5.30 -12.76
CA TYR A 73 -0.55 -5.35 -12.16
C TYR A 73 -1.56 -6.06 -13.08
N ARG A 74 -1.68 -5.61 -14.33
CA ARG A 74 -2.58 -6.23 -15.33
C ARG A 74 -2.27 -7.71 -15.55
N LYS A 75 -0.99 -8.08 -15.69
CA LYS A 75 -0.57 -9.49 -15.80
C LYS A 75 -0.93 -10.33 -14.59
N CYS A 76 -0.87 -9.75 -13.38
CA CYS A 76 -1.29 -10.46 -12.17
C CYS A 76 -2.81 -10.68 -12.18
N LEU A 77 -3.59 -9.64 -12.53
CA LEU A 77 -5.04 -9.71 -12.61
C LEU A 77 -5.52 -10.75 -13.61
N GLU A 78 -4.96 -10.75 -14.83
CA GLU A 78 -5.25 -11.75 -15.87
C GLU A 78 -4.97 -13.18 -15.40
N LYS A 79 -3.89 -13.37 -14.63
CA LYS A 79 -3.48 -14.70 -14.17
C LYS A 79 -4.35 -15.25 -13.04
N SER A 80 -4.75 -14.43 -12.07
CA SER A 80 -5.52 -14.90 -10.92
C SER A 80 -7.04 -14.77 -11.08
N GLY A 81 -7.53 -14.08 -12.10
CA GLY A 81 -8.98 -13.82 -12.30
C GLY A 81 -9.59 -12.88 -11.26
N ALA A 82 -8.82 -12.54 -10.23
CA ALA A 82 -9.12 -11.59 -9.18
C ALA A 82 -7.81 -10.92 -8.75
N LEU A 83 -7.93 -9.79 -8.10
CA LEU A 83 -6.79 -9.03 -7.62
C LEU A 83 -5.99 -9.81 -6.57
N ASN A 84 -4.67 -9.94 -6.80
CA ASN A 84 -3.77 -10.58 -5.84
C ASN A 84 -2.56 -9.68 -5.51
N TYR A 85 -2.70 -8.91 -4.44
CA TYR A 85 -1.63 -8.03 -3.92
C TYR A 85 -0.39 -8.76 -3.46
N SER A 86 -0.55 -9.97 -2.92
CA SER A 86 0.60 -10.77 -2.50
C SER A 86 1.46 -11.10 -3.73
N LEU A 87 0.81 -11.55 -4.81
CA LEU A 87 1.48 -11.84 -6.07
C LEU A 87 2.11 -10.59 -6.68
N LEU A 88 1.40 -9.47 -6.68
CA LEU A 88 1.94 -8.19 -7.16
C LEU A 88 3.18 -7.77 -6.37
N GLY A 89 3.09 -7.78 -5.03
CA GLY A 89 4.20 -7.44 -4.15
C GLY A 89 5.41 -8.36 -4.34
N GLU A 90 5.19 -9.65 -4.57
CA GLU A 90 6.27 -10.60 -4.90
C GLU A 90 6.92 -10.29 -6.25
N LYS A 91 6.13 -9.94 -7.27
CA LYS A 91 6.64 -9.57 -8.61
C LYS A 91 7.43 -8.27 -8.59
N LEU A 92 6.95 -7.26 -7.87
CA LEU A 92 7.61 -5.96 -7.72
C LEU A 92 8.75 -6.00 -6.70
N GLY A 93 8.90 -7.09 -5.94
CA GLY A 93 9.91 -7.22 -4.90
C GLY A 93 9.61 -6.42 -3.63
N TRP A 94 8.35 -6.03 -3.42
CA TRP A 94 7.86 -5.39 -2.20
C TRP A 94 7.50 -6.40 -1.10
N LYS A 95 7.35 -7.68 -1.45
CA LYS A 95 7.01 -8.76 -0.52
C LYS A 95 7.95 -9.96 -0.70
N THR A 96 8.42 -10.50 0.41
CA THR A 96 9.16 -11.77 0.49
C THR A 96 8.36 -12.78 1.31
N LYS A 97 8.91 -13.99 1.52
CA LYS A 97 8.35 -14.97 2.43
C LYS A 97 8.25 -14.46 3.88
N GLU A 98 9.14 -13.54 4.25
CA GLU A 98 9.20 -12.92 5.58
C GLU A 98 8.19 -11.78 5.74
N GLY A 99 7.50 -11.39 4.66
CA GLY A 99 6.49 -10.33 4.67
C GLY A 99 6.87 -9.14 3.79
N TRP A 100 6.17 -8.02 4.02
CA TRP A 100 6.32 -6.79 3.25
C TRP A 100 7.59 -6.03 3.62
N GLN A 101 8.37 -5.67 2.62
CA GLN A 101 9.70 -5.09 2.74
C GLN A 101 9.64 -3.57 2.57
N VAL A 102 9.40 -2.87 3.68
CA VAL A 102 9.29 -1.40 3.70
C VAL A 102 10.66 -0.75 3.52
N HIS A 103 11.66 -1.20 4.28
CA HIS A 103 12.97 -0.53 4.37
C HIS A 103 14.09 -1.23 3.60
N GLN A 104 13.94 -2.53 3.35
CA GLN A 104 15.00 -3.31 2.73
C GLN A 104 15.00 -3.11 1.21
N ILE A 105 16.20 -2.91 0.65
CA ILE A 105 16.43 -3.05 -0.78
C ILE A 105 17.01 -4.45 -1.04
N PRO A 106 16.37 -5.27 -1.88
CA PRO A 106 17.01 -6.50 -2.32
C PRO A 106 18.24 -6.20 -3.18
N SER A 107 19.26 -7.06 -3.09
CA SER A 107 20.48 -6.97 -3.91
C SER A 107 20.19 -6.94 -5.42
N ARG A 108 19.08 -7.56 -5.82
CA ARG A 108 18.54 -7.49 -7.19
C ARG A 108 17.18 -6.83 -7.18
N LEU A 109 17.11 -5.64 -7.77
CA LEU A 109 15.86 -4.91 -7.96
C LEU A 109 15.03 -5.55 -9.08
N SER A 110 13.79 -5.93 -8.75
CA SER A 110 12.78 -6.38 -9.71
C SER A 110 12.32 -5.25 -10.63
N GLN A 111 11.75 -5.59 -11.78
CA GLN A 111 11.09 -4.62 -12.64
C GLN A 111 9.89 -3.99 -11.91
N GLY A 112 9.70 -2.69 -12.05
CA GLY A 112 8.65 -1.93 -11.37
C GLY A 112 8.87 -1.71 -9.87
N HIS A 113 10.03 -2.07 -9.31
CA HIS A 113 10.26 -1.95 -7.87
C HIS A 113 10.11 -0.52 -7.34
N PHE A 114 10.48 0.46 -8.17
CA PHE A 114 10.31 1.89 -7.88
C PHE A 114 9.40 2.56 -8.92
N PRO A 115 8.72 3.66 -8.55
CA PRO A 115 8.64 4.23 -7.19
C PRO A 115 7.86 3.32 -6.23
N LYS A 116 8.23 3.23 -4.95
CA LYS A 116 7.44 2.46 -3.99
C LYS A 116 6.14 3.21 -3.67
N PRO A 117 5.06 2.50 -3.31
CA PRO A 117 3.85 3.14 -2.83
C PRO A 117 4.08 3.77 -1.44
N PRO A 118 3.18 4.67 -1.00
CA PRO A 118 3.25 5.30 0.31
C PRO A 118 3.45 4.30 1.46
N ARG A 119 4.14 4.70 2.54
CA ARG A 119 4.46 3.77 3.64
C ARG A 119 3.25 3.07 4.26
N TRP A 120 2.10 3.74 4.31
CA TRP A 120 0.86 3.16 4.86
C TRP A 120 0.36 1.97 4.01
N PHE A 121 0.58 2.00 2.69
CA PHE A 121 0.26 0.91 1.75
C PHE A 121 0.87 -0.43 2.18
N ASN A 122 2.09 -0.40 2.73
CA ASN A 122 2.75 -1.59 3.25
C ASN A 122 2.38 -1.87 4.73
N ARG A 123 2.13 -0.84 5.54
CA ARG A 123 1.85 -0.98 6.99
C ARG A 123 0.56 -1.77 7.23
N GLU A 124 -0.50 -1.49 6.47
CA GLU A 124 -1.77 -2.24 6.53
C GLU A 124 -1.63 -3.68 6.08
N ASN A 125 -0.67 -3.95 5.20
CA ASN A 125 -0.34 -5.28 4.72
C ASN A 125 0.65 -6.03 5.65
N THR A 126 1.38 -5.32 6.51
CA THR A 126 2.34 -5.87 7.49
C THR A 126 1.65 -6.19 8.83
N ILE A 127 0.66 -5.38 9.26
CA ILE A 127 -0.17 -5.66 10.46
C ILE A 127 -0.95 -6.97 10.31
N LYS A 128 -1.14 -7.47 9.08
CA LYS A 128 -1.65 -8.83 8.78
C LYS A 128 -0.79 -9.96 9.37
N GLY A 129 0.48 -9.70 9.73
CA GLY A 129 1.34 -10.64 10.45
C GLY A 129 1.07 -10.73 11.96
N CYS A 130 0.39 -9.74 12.54
CA CYS A 130 -0.07 -9.75 13.92
C CYS A 130 -1.59 -9.98 13.97
N PHE A 131 -2.08 -11.01 13.28
CA PHE A 131 -3.42 -11.53 13.57
C PHE A 131 -3.35 -12.22 14.92
N VAL A 132 -3.77 -11.54 15.99
CA VAL A 132 -4.10 -12.23 17.23
C VAL A 132 -5.42 -12.95 16.95
N PRO A 133 -5.44 -14.29 16.87
CA PRO A 133 -6.64 -15.00 16.51
C PRO A 133 -7.78 -14.60 17.46
N PRO A 134 -9.04 -14.48 16.98
CA PRO A 134 -10.19 -14.26 17.83
C PRO A 134 -10.22 -15.23 19.01
N LEU A 135 -9.74 -16.47 18.81
CA LEU A 135 -9.58 -17.47 19.85
C LEU A 135 -8.60 -17.06 20.96
N VAL A 136 -7.51 -16.35 20.66
CA VAL A 136 -6.53 -15.86 21.66
C VAL A 136 -7.08 -14.66 22.42
N VAL A 137 -7.79 -13.74 21.76
CA VAL A 137 -8.49 -12.64 22.44
C VAL A 137 -9.61 -13.20 23.32
N SER A 138 -10.39 -14.15 22.81
CA SER A 138 -11.42 -14.86 23.57
C SER A 138 -10.83 -15.66 24.73
N LEU A 139 -9.65 -16.27 24.57
CA LEU A 139 -8.96 -16.98 25.65
C LEU A 139 -8.45 -16.02 26.72
N LEU A 140 -7.89 -14.86 26.35
CA LEU A 140 -7.46 -13.84 27.32
C LEU A 140 -8.65 -13.25 28.07
N LEU A 141 -9.77 -13.00 27.39
CA LEU A 141 -11.02 -12.54 28.01
C LEU A 141 -11.65 -13.64 28.88
N PHE A 142 -11.55 -14.91 28.48
CA PHE A 142 -12.01 -16.05 29.27
C PHE A 142 -11.15 -16.27 30.52
N VAL A 143 -9.84 -16.13 30.40
CA VAL A 143 -8.91 -16.15 31.55
C VAL A 143 -9.21 -14.98 32.49
N LEU A 144 -9.42 -13.78 31.96
CA LEU A 144 -9.85 -12.62 32.76
C LEU A 144 -11.22 -12.87 33.43
N PHE A 145 -12.14 -13.54 32.73
CA PHE A 145 -13.45 -13.95 33.26
C PHE A 145 -13.32 -15.00 34.38
N LEU A 146 -12.41 -15.96 34.27
CA LEU A 146 -12.15 -16.95 35.33
C LEU A 146 -11.49 -16.32 36.57
N ILE A 147 -10.75 -15.22 36.40
CA ILE A 147 -10.07 -14.50 37.48
C ILE A 147 -11.03 -13.54 38.21
N LEU A 148 -12.11 -13.12 37.56
CA LEU A 148 -13.10 -12.22 38.15
C LEU A 148 -14.30 -13.04 38.69
N GLU A 149 -14.57 -12.97 39.99
CA GLU A 149 -15.83 -13.45 40.57
C GLU A 149 -16.98 -12.57 40.04
N GLN A 150 -17.75 -13.06 39.05
CA GLN A 150 -18.71 -12.21 38.34
C GLN A 150 -20.15 -12.71 38.38
N SER A 151 -21.04 -11.78 38.73
CA SER A 151 -22.48 -11.89 38.57
C SER A 151 -22.87 -12.04 37.08
N SER A 152 -24.05 -12.60 36.79
CA SER A 152 -24.54 -12.83 35.42
C SER A 152 -24.56 -11.57 34.53
N ILE A 153 -24.66 -10.38 35.12
CA ILE A 153 -24.63 -9.10 34.41
C ILE A 153 -23.24 -8.83 33.82
N VAL A 154 -22.18 -9.12 34.57
CA VAL A 154 -20.82 -8.81 34.13
C VAL A 154 -20.32 -9.79 33.07
N LEU A 155 -20.77 -11.05 33.11
CA LEU A 155 -20.56 -11.99 31.99
C LEU A 155 -21.18 -11.44 30.68
N GLY A 156 -22.40 -10.90 30.74
CA GLY A 156 -23.06 -10.30 29.59
C GLY A 156 -22.29 -9.13 28.99
N LEU A 157 -21.76 -8.23 29.85
CA LEU A 157 -20.95 -7.09 29.41
C LEU A 157 -19.61 -7.52 28.79
N VAL A 158 -18.94 -8.54 29.33
CA VAL A 158 -17.68 -9.06 28.79
C VAL A 158 -17.86 -9.69 27.41
N LEU A 159 -18.93 -10.48 27.22
CA LEU A 159 -19.25 -11.08 25.92
C LEU A 159 -19.61 -10.02 24.88
N LEU A 160 -20.41 -9.01 25.26
CA LEU A 160 -20.77 -7.90 24.38
C LEU A 160 -19.52 -7.09 23.96
N ALA A 161 -18.61 -6.80 24.90
CA ALA A 161 -17.36 -6.13 24.61
C ALA A 161 -16.45 -6.95 23.66
N GLY A 162 -16.35 -8.27 23.88
CA GLY A 162 -15.59 -9.16 22.99
C GLY A 162 -16.15 -9.21 21.57
N LEU A 163 -17.47 -9.25 21.42
CA LEU A 163 -18.15 -9.19 20.12
C LEU A 163 -17.93 -7.84 19.43
N LEU A 164 -18.03 -6.72 20.17
CA LEU A 164 -17.77 -5.38 19.66
C LEU A 164 -16.33 -5.22 19.17
N VAL A 165 -15.33 -5.67 19.94
CA VAL A 165 -13.92 -5.61 19.55
C VAL A 165 -13.65 -6.46 18.30
N SER A 166 -14.27 -7.65 18.22
CA SER A 166 -14.15 -8.52 17.05
C SER A 166 -14.79 -7.91 15.81
N LEU A 167 -15.97 -7.31 15.95
CA LEU A 167 -16.68 -6.62 14.88
C LEU A 167 -15.92 -5.39 14.39
N LEU A 168 -15.43 -4.55 15.31
CA LEU A 168 -14.61 -3.38 14.96
C LEU A 168 -13.32 -3.79 14.24
N SER A 169 -12.67 -4.87 14.70
CA SER A 169 -11.48 -5.40 14.04
C SER A 169 -11.79 -5.92 12.62
N PHE A 170 -12.94 -6.56 12.42
CA PHE A 170 -13.41 -7.00 11.10
C PHE A 170 -13.78 -5.82 10.18
N ILE A 171 -14.45 -4.79 10.70
CA ILE A 171 -14.80 -3.57 9.95
C ILE A 171 -13.53 -2.81 9.52
N ILE A 172 -12.57 -2.63 10.43
CA ILE A 172 -11.27 -2.02 10.12
C ILE A 172 -10.53 -2.87 9.08
N HIS A 173 -10.60 -4.20 9.19
CA HIS A 173 -9.99 -5.13 8.23
C HIS A 173 -10.54 -5.00 6.81
N THR A 174 -11.87 -4.87 6.64
CA THR A 174 -12.49 -4.72 5.31
C THR A 174 -12.29 -3.33 4.72
N SER A 175 -12.33 -2.27 5.54
CA SER A 175 -12.06 -0.89 5.12
C SER A 175 -10.66 -0.73 4.51
N ASN A 176 -9.64 -1.29 5.17
CA ASN A 176 -8.24 -1.08 4.76
C ASN A 176 -7.84 -1.90 3.51
N TYR A 177 -8.57 -2.98 3.17
CA TYR A 177 -8.33 -3.70 1.90
C TYR A 177 -8.84 -2.88 0.70
N LEU A 178 -9.90 -2.08 0.89
CA LEU A 178 -10.42 -1.21 -0.16
C LEU A 178 -9.44 -0.06 -0.47
N GLU A 179 -8.80 0.55 0.53
CA GLU A 179 -7.99 1.76 0.31
C GLU A 179 -6.77 1.55 -0.59
N GLY A 180 -5.98 0.49 -0.38
CA GLY A 180 -4.85 0.17 -1.26
C GLY A 180 -5.27 -0.21 -2.69
N LEU A 181 -6.48 -0.74 -2.84
CA LEU A 181 -7.10 -1.05 -4.13
C LEU A 181 -7.58 0.16 -4.87
N GLU A 182 -8.33 1.00 -4.20
CA GLU A 182 -8.75 2.28 -4.73
C GLU A 182 -7.54 3.14 -5.12
N TRP A 183 -6.45 3.08 -4.35
CA TRP A 183 -5.23 3.83 -4.66
C TRP A 183 -4.56 3.34 -5.96
N MET A 184 -4.33 2.03 -6.09
CA MET A 184 -3.75 1.48 -7.32
C MET A 184 -4.68 1.67 -8.53
N ASN A 185 -5.98 1.49 -8.36
CA ASN A 185 -6.95 1.71 -9.43
C ASN A 185 -7.00 3.18 -9.87
N CYS A 186 -6.98 4.11 -8.93
CA CYS A 186 -6.90 5.54 -9.22
C CYS A 186 -5.61 5.88 -9.96
N LEU A 187 -4.46 5.37 -9.50
CA LEU A 187 -3.18 5.55 -10.19
C LEU A 187 -3.23 5.02 -11.63
N VAL A 188 -3.75 3.80 -11.81
CA VAL A 188 -3.90 3.18 -13.13
C VAL A 188 -4.83 4.00 -14.03
N ALA A 189 -5.98 4.44 -13.52
CA ALA A 189 -6.92 5.26 -14.27
C ALA A 189 -6.27 6.57 -14.75
N LYS A 190 -5.51 7.26 -13.89
CA LYS A 190 -4.81 8.50 -14.25
C LYS A 190 -3.68 8.28 -15.27
N LEU A 191 -3.01 7.12 -15.24
CA LEU A 191 -2.00 6.74 -16.23
C LEU A 191 -2.60 6.26 -17.56
N GLU A 192 -3.90 5.95 -17.60
CA GLU A 192 -4.59 5.40 -18.75
C GLU A 192 -5.61 6.37 -19.38
N GLY A 193 -6.04 7.41 -18.66
CA GLY A 193 -7.02 8.40 -19.11
C GLY A 193 -6.71 9.04 -20.46
N ASP A 194 -5.43 9.17 -20.83
CA ASP A 194 -5.00 9.70 -22.13
C ASP A 194 -4.93 8.63 -23.25
N ARG A 195 -4.87 7.34 -22.92
CA ARG A 195 -4.73 6.27 -23.91
C ARG A 195 -6.02 5.96 -24.65
N GLN A 196 -7.17 6.38 -24.12
CA GLN A 196 -8.47 6.21 -24.78
C GLN A 196 -8.89 7.39 -25.65
N LEU A 197 -8.17 8.52 -25.61
CA LEU A 197 -8.42 9.68 -26.49
C LEU A 197 -7.56 9.68 -27.76
N ASN A 198 -6.55 8.80 -27.84
CA ASN A 198 -5.57 8.73 -28.93
C ASN A 198 -5.61 7.40 -29.71
N ASN A 199 -6.69 6.62 -29.60
CA ASN A 199 -6.94 5.41 -30.39
C ASN A 199 -8.24 5.52 -31.18
#